data_AF-A0A1U8P364-F1
#
_entry.id   AF-A0A1U8P364-F1
#
_cell.length_a   1.000
_cell.length_b   1.000
_cell.length_c   1.000
_cell.angle_alpha   90.00
_cell.angle_beta   90.00
_cell.angle_gamma   90.00
#
_symmetry.space_group_name_H-M   'P 1'
#
loop_
_entity.id
_entity.type
_entity.pdbx_description
1 polymer ?
#
loop_
_entity_poly.entity_id
_entity_poly.type
_entity_poly.pdbx_seq_one_letter_code
_entity_poly.pdbx_strand_id
1 'polypeptide(L)'
;MTRSFNFLPMLLLLTLSALAVQEISAAPSCTEVAIELLPCLSFLSGNGAADVPSRACCLGAQTIAYEAQTKDDRRAICECLVNALANIGTSDSFTARIPLIATQCGVDVSLPPITSDKDYCSKLFP
;
A
#
# COMPACT_ATOMS: atom_id res chain seq x y z
N MET A 1 51.94 34.04 24.19
CA MET A 1 51.00 33.37 25.10
C MET A 1 49.97 32.64 24.27
N THR A 2 50.15 31.33 24.17
CA THR A 2 49.26 30.38 23.51
C THR A 2 47.94 30.36 24.25
N ARG A 3 46.86 30.87 23.66
CA ARG A 3 45.49 30.60 24.14
C ARG A 3 44.83 29.66 23.15
N SER A 4 45.17 28.39 23.33
CA SER A 4 44.40 27.23 22.95
C SER A 4 42.99 27.35 23.54
N PHE A 5 42.07 27.94 22.79
CA PHE A 5 40.65 27.99 23.15
C PHE A 5 39.86 27.05 22.25
N ASN A 6 39.79 25.80 22.71
CA ASN A 6 38.61 24.94 22.66
C ASN A 6 37.65 25.13 21.46
N PHE A 7 38.10 24.77 20.25
CA PHE A 7 37.18 24.48 19.13
C PHE A 7 36.70 23.01 19.13
N LEU A 8 37.28 22.18 20.00
CA LEU A 8 36.94 20.76 20.18
C LEU A 8 35.49 20.48 20.64
N PRO A 9 34.85 21.24 21.54
CA PRO A 9 33.49 20.90 21.99
C PRO A 9 32.42 21.31 20.96
N MET A 10 32.72 22.27 20.08
CA MET A 10 31.77 22.75 19.07
C MET A 10 31.72 21.84 17.83
N LEU A 11 32.83 21.16 17.50
CA LEU A 11 32.84 20.12 16.47
C LEU A 11 32.12 18.82 16.92
N LEU A 12 32.09 18.55 18.23
CA LEU A 12 31.48 17.34 18.80
C LEU A 12 29.94 17.37 18.78
N LEU A 13 29.33 18.56 18.73
CA LEU A 13 27.88 18.75 18.70
C LEU A 13 27.29 18.63 17.29
N LEU A 14 28.11 18.80 16.25
CA LEU A 14 27.69 18.73 14.84
C LEU A 14 27.70 17.31 14.26
N THR A 15 28.25 16.32 14.96
CA THR A 15 28.32 14.93 14.48
C THR A 15 27.11 14.07 14.88
N LEU A 16 26.18 14.60 15.70
CA LEU A 16 25.10 13.80 16.29
C LEU A 16 23.78 13.80 15.52
N SER A 17 23.66 14.54 14.40
CA SER A 17 22.40 14.70 13.67
C SER A 17 22.27 13.87 12.38
N ALA A 18 23.20 12.95 12.11
CA ALA A 18 23.16 12.11 10.90
C ALA A 18 22.85 10.64 11.22
N LEU A 19 21.99 10.38 12.22
CA LEU A 19 21.27 9.11 12.24
C LEU A 19 20.31 9.15 11.05
N ALA A 20 20.79 8.70 9.89
CA ALA A 20 19.93 8.23 8.84
C ALA A 20 19.13 7.08 9.44
N VAL A 21 17.91 7.38 9.87
CA VAL A 21 16.90 6.36 10.11
C VAL A 21 16.71 5.70 8.75
N GLN A 22 17.36 4.55 8.56
CA GLN A 22 16.92 3.62 7.56
C GLN A 22 15.55 3.19 8.07
N GLU A 23 14.51 3.84 7.56
CA GLU A 23 13.16 3.30 7.61
C GLU A 23 13.29 1.92 6.97
N ILE A 24 13.38 0.88 7.80
CA ILE A 24 13.16 -0.48 7.33
C ILE A 24 11.66 -0.47 7.04
N SER A 25 11.32 -0.09 5.81
CA SER A 25 9.96 -0.16 5.31
C SER A 25 9.58 -1.63 5.32
N ALA A 26 8.97 -2.06 6.42
CA ALA A 26 8.33 -3.36 6.46
C ALA A 26 7.19 -3.31 5.44
N ALA A 27 7.07 -4.37 4.64
CA ALA A 27 5.92 -4.51 3.76
C ALA A 27 4.62 -4.33 4.58
N PRO A 28 3.60 -3.64 4.03
CA PRO A 28 2.40 -3.35 4.78
C PRO A 28 1.70 -4.64 5.22
N SER A 29 1.14 -4.63 6.43
CA SER A 29 0.43 -5.79 6.95
C SER A 29 -0.90 -5.97 6.22
N CYS A 30 -1.38 -7.21 6.12
CA CYS A 30 -2.67 -7.46 5.47
C CYS A 30 -3.85 -6.78 6.18
N THR A 31 -3.72 -6.50 7.48
CA THR A 31 -4.71 -5.74 8.25
C THR A 31 -4.75 -4.29 7.80
N GLU A 32 -3.59 -3.64 7.61
CA GLU A 32 -3.50 -2.27 7.09
C GLU A 32 -4.06 -2.21 5.67
N VAL A 33 -3.64 -3.12 4.80
CA VAL A 33 -4.16 -3.24 3.43
C VAL A 33 -5.69 -3.37 3.40
N ALA A 34 -6.25 -4.19 4.28
CA ALA A 34 -7.69 -4.37 4.38
C ALA A 34 -8.39 -3.08 4.84
N ILE A 35 -7.86 -2.40 5.86
CA ILE A 35 -8.42 -1.16 6.41
C ILE A 35 -8.45 -0.04 5.35
N GLU A 36 -7.36 0.13 4.60
CA GLU A 36 -7.26 1.14 3.54
C GLU A 36 -8.32 0.93 2.44
N LEU A 37 -8.71 -0.33 2.19
CA LEU A 37 -9.66 -0.67 1.11
C LEU A 37 -11.10 -0.92 1.58
N LEU A 38 -11.37 -0.94 2.89
CA LEU A 38 -12.76 -0.99 3.42
C LEU A 38 -13.70 0.04 2.76
N PRO A 39 -13.30 1.30 2.50
CA PRO A 39 -14.17 2.28 1.85
C PRO A 39 -14.53 1.95 0.40
N CYS A 40 -13.87 0.99 -0.23
CA CYS A 40 -14.14 0.55 -1.60
C CYS A 40 -15.28 -0.46 -1.70
N LEU A 41 -15.67 -1.10 -0.59
CA LEU A 41 -16.66 -2.18 -0.59
C LEU A 41 -18.02 -1.74 -1.14
N SER A 42 -18.46 -0.51 -0.86
CA SER A 42 -19.74 0.03 -1.35
C SER A 42 -19.75 0.25 -2.86
N PHE A 43 -18.61 0.64 -3.44
CA PHE A 43 -18.45 0.73 -4.88
C PHE A 43 -18.41 -0.66 -5.51
N LEU A 44 -17.64 -1.57 -4.94
CA LEU A 44 -17.43 -2.93 -5.45
C LEU A 44 -18.71 -3.77 -5.43
N SER A 45 -19.57 -3.59 -4.42
CA SER A 45 -20.83 -4.34 -4.30
C SER A 45 -21.84 -4.03 -5.39
N GLY A 46 -21.76 -2.86 -6.04
CA GLY A 46 -22.53 -2.47 -7.24
C GLY A 46 -24.05 -2.57 -7.15
N ASN A 47 -24.59 -2.76 -5.96
CA ASN A 47 -26.00 -2.90 -5.62
C ASN A 47 -26.71 -1.53 -5.52
N GLY A 48 -26.37 -0.60 -6.42
CA GLY A 48 -26.90 0.77 -6.43
C GLY A 48 -26.35 1.68 -5.32
N ALA A 49 -25.34 1.24 -4.58
CA ALA A 49 -24.75 1.99 -3.47
C ALA A 49 -23.79 3.11 -3.93
N ALA A 50 -23.03 2.89 -5.01
CA ALA A 50 -22.19 3.91 -5.63
C ALA A 50 -21.76 3.50 -7.05
N ASP A 51 -21.84 4.42 -8.01
CA ASP A 51 -21.36 4.23 -9.40
C ASP A 51 -19.91 4.67 -9.60
N VAL A 52 -19.35 5.38 -8.61
CA VAL A 52 -17.96 5.85 -8.59
C VAL A 52 -17.33 5.54 -7.23
N PRO A 53 -16.01 5.24 -7.17
CA PRO A 53 -15.30 5.12 -5.90
C PRO A 53 -15.45 6.38 -5.06
N SER A 54 -15.63 6.18 -3.75
CA SER A 54 -15.58 7.30 -2.81
C SER A 54 -14.18 7.92 -2.79
N ARG A 55 -14.08 9.19 -2.38
CA ARG A 55 -12.77 9.83 -2.15
C ARG A 55 -11.90 9.02 -1.18
N ALA A 56 -12.51 8.45 -0.14
CA ALA A 56 -11.82 7.59 0.82
C ALA A 56 -11.28 6.30 0.16
N CYS A 57 -12.06 5.66 -0.72
CA CYS A 57 -11.58 4.50 -1.48
C CYS A 57 -10.37 4.86 -2.35
N CYS A 58 -10.43 5.98 -3.07
CA CYS A 58 -9.29 6.39 -3.90
C CYS A 58 -8.05 6.76 -3.09
N LEU A 59 -8.23 7.40 -1.94
CA LEU A 59 -7.10 7.67 -1.03
C LEU A 59 -6.46 6.38 -0.55
N GLY A 60 -7.25 5.40 -0.10
CA GLY A 60 -6.71 4.10 0.31
C GLY A 60 -6.00 3.36 -0.83
N ALA A 61 -6.59 3.35 -2.03
CA ALA A 61 -5.93 2.78 -3.21
C ALA A 61 -4.60 3.48 -3.55
N GLN A 62 -4.53 4.81 -3.38
CA GLN A 62 -3.30 5.59 -3.57
C GLN A 62 -2.25 5.29 -2.49
N THR A 63 -2.66 5.15 -1.22
CA THR A 63 -1.77 4.73 -0.12
C THR A 63 -1.12 3.39 -0.44
N ILE A 64 -1.92 2.40 -0.81
CA ILE A 64 -1.43 1.05 -1.17
C ILE A 64 -0.50 1.10 -2.39
N ALA A 65 -0.82 1.93 -3.38
CA ALA A 65 0.05 2.13 -4.54
C ALA A 65 1.39 2.77 -4.17
N TYR A 66 1.41 3.68 -3.19
CA TYR A 66 2.62 4.31 -2.68
C TYR A 66 3.51 3.34 -1.88
N GLU A 67 2.91 2.39 -1.18
CA GLU A 67 3.62 1.35 -0.42
C GLU A 67 4.21 0.25 -1.32
N ALA A 68 3.73 0.10 -2.55
CA ALA A 68 4.14 -0.90 -3.53
C ALA A 68 5.50 -0.61 -4.22
N GLN A 69 6.50 -0.15 -3.44
CA GLN A 69 7.77 0.37 -3.97
C GLN A 69 8.66 -0.73 -4.55
N THR A 70 8.84 -1.82 -3.80
CA THR A 70 9.67 -2.95 -4.22
C THR A 70 8.83 -4.10 -4.79
N LYS A 71 9.52 -5.07 -5.41
CA LYS A 71 8.87 -6.29 -5.89
C LYS A 71 8.30 -7.12 -4.74
N ASP A 72 9.01 -7.15 -3.62
CA ASP A 72 8.58 -7.88 -2.43
C ASP A 72 7.36 -7.21 -1.79
N ASP A 73 7.32 -5.87 -1.75
CA ASP A 73 6.13 -5.12 -1.29
C ASP A 73 4.92 -5.41 -2.17
N ARG A 74 5.09 -5.32 -3.50
CA ARG A 74 4.02 -5.64 -4.47
C ARG A 74 3.48 -7.06 -4.29
N ARG A 75 4.38 -8.01 -4.04
CA ARG A 75 4.00 -9.40 -3.79
C ARG A 75 3.23 -9.55 -2.48
N ALA A 76 3.73 -8.98 -1.39
CA ALA A 76 3.07 -9.03 -0.08
C ALA A 76 1.69 -8.36 -0.12
N ILE A 77 1.58 -7.17 -0.72
CA ILE A 77 0.32 -6.46 -0.94
C ILE A 77 -0.63 -7.34 -1.77
N CYS A 78 -0.18 -7.91 -2.88
CA CYS A 78 -1.00 -8.80 -3.70
C CYS A 78 -1.55 -9.98 -2.90
N GLU A 79 -0.69 -10.65 -2.11
CA GLU A 79 -1.09 -11.80 -1.28
C GLU A 79 -2.14 -11.38 -0.25
N CYS A 80 -1.98 -10.21 0.39
CA CYS A 80 -2.97 -9.65 1.28
C CYS A 80 -4.31 -9.36 0.58
N LEU A 81 -4.26 -8.77 -0.61
CA LEU A 81 -5.45 -8.43 -1.39
C LEU A 81 -6.21 -9.66 -1.86
N VAL A 82 -5.52 -10.69 -2.37
CA VAL A 82 -6.15 -11.96 -2.76
C VAL A 82 -6.85 -12.60 -1.57
N ASN A 83 -6.18 -12.64 -0.40
CA ASN A 83 -6.78 -13.18 0.83
C ASN A 83 -7.99 -12.36 1.29
N ALA A 84 -7.89 -11.02 1.30
CA ALA A 84 -9.00 -10.14 1.69
C ALA A 84 -10.20 -10.33 0.76
N LEU A 85 -9.98 -10.33 -0.56
CA LEU A 85 -11.02 -10.50 -1.57
C LEU A 85 -11.66 -11.89 -1.53
N ALA A 86 -10.90 -12.94 -1.23
CA ALA A 86 -11.45 -14.28 -1.03
C ALA A 86 -12.45 -14.35 0.15
N ASN A 87 -12.28 -13.50 1.17
CA ASN A 87 -13.19 -13.42 2.32
C ASN A 87 -14.46 -12.60 2.05
N ILE A 88 -14.47 -11.71 1.05
CA ILE A 88 -15.60 -10.82 0.74
C ILE A 88 -16.61 -11.48 -0.22
N GLY A 89 -16.21 -12.55 -0.92
CA GLY A 89 -17.06 -13.33 -1.80
C GLY A 89 -16.99 -12.89 -3.27
N THR A 90 -17.24 -13.84 -4.18
CA THR A 90 -17.03 -13.69 -5.64
C THR A 90 -18.29 -13.21 -6.36
N SER A 91 -18.95 -12.14 -5.90
CA SER A 91 -20.10 -11.65 -6.68
C SER A 91 -19.64 -11.05 -8.01
N ASP A 92 -20.45 -11.19 -9.06
CA ASP A 92 -20.13 -10.67 -10.39
C ASP A 92 -19.82 -9.18 -10.38
N SER A 93 -20.46 -8.43 -9.47
CA SER A 93 -20.19 -7.00 -9.28
C SER A 93 -18.79 -6.72 -8.78
N PHE A 94 -18.32 -7.46 -7.77
CA PHE A 94 -16.96 -7.26 -7.23
C PHE A 94 -15.93 -7.50 -8.33
N THR A 95 -16.04 -8.63 -9.01
CA THR A 95 -15.13 -9.01 -10.10
C THR A 95 -15.12 -7.97 -11.22
N ALA A 96 -16.29 -7.47 -11.63
CA ALA A 96 -16.40 -6.47 -12.69
C ALA A 96 -15.88 -5.09 -12.30
N ARG A 97 -15.94 -4.72 -11.01
CA ARG A 97 -15.64 -3.36 -10.53
C ARG A 97 -14.25 -3.18 -9.93
N ILE A 98 -13.59 -4.25 -9.48
CA ILE A 98 -12.17 -4.21 -9.05
C ILE A 98 -11.26 -3.45 -10.03
N PRO A 99 -11.22 -3.76 -11.34
CA PRO A 99 -10.33 -3.07 -12.28
C PRO A 99 -10.71 -1.59 -12.49
N LEU A 100 -11.94 -1.20 -12.14
CA LEU A 100 -12.39 0.18 -12.26
C LEU A 100 -11.82 1.08 -11.17
N ILE A 101 -11.38 0.53 -10.03
CA ILE A 101 -10.73 1.34 -8.98
C ILE A 101 -9.45 1.97 -9.53
N ALA A 102 -8.62 1.20 -10.24
CA ALA A 102 -7.37 1.71 -10.80
C ALA A 102 -7.60 2.88 -11.78
N THR A 103 -8.54 2.68 -12.71
CA THR A 103 -8.84 3.66 -13.75
C THR A 103 -9.56 4.90 -13.21
N GLN A 104 -10.52 4.73 -12.30
CA GLN A 104 -11.31 5.85 -11.75
C GLN A 104 -10.57 6.62 -10.64
N CYS A 105 -9.67 5.98 -9.90
CA CYS A 105 -8.86 6.64 -8.86
C CYS A 105 -7.50 7.14 -9.38
N GLY A 106 -7.15 6.85 -10.63
CA GLY A 106 -5.89 7.28 -11.25
C GLY A 106 -4.66 6.68 -10.58
N VAL A 107 -4.73 5.42 -10.15
CA VAL A 107 -3.62 4.72 -9.50
C VAL A 107 -2.96 3.74 -10.48
N ASP A 108 -1.62 3.73 -10.49
CA ASP A 108 -0.81 2.80 -11.29
C ASP A 108 -0.58 1.46 -10.56
N VAL A 109 -1.58 1.03 -9.80
CA VAL A 109 -1.64 -0.27 -9.15
C VAL A 109 -3.04 -0.82 -9.36
N SER A 110 -3.13 -1.92 -10.12
CA SER A 110 -4.37 -2.67 -10.22
C SER A 110 -4.50 -3.59 -9.02
N LEU A 111 -5.67 -3.54 -8.37
CA LEU A 111 -6.07 -4.57 -7.43
C LEU A 111 -6.13 -5.93 -8.16
N PRO A 112 -5.70 -7.03 -7.52
CA PRO A 112 -5.71 -8.35 -8.13
C PRO A 112 -7.15 -8.87 -8.28
N PRO A 113 -7.39 -9.82 -9.20
CA PRO A 113 -8.68 -10.47 -9.33
C PRO A 113 -9.02 -11.29 -8.09
N ILE A 114 -10.31 -11.54 -7.88
CA ILE A 114 -10.75 -12.55 -6.90
C ILE A 114 -10.42 -13.92 -7.49
N THR A 115 -9.49 -14.63 -6.86
CA THR A 115 -9.02 -15.92 -7.35
C THR A 115 -8.70 -16.86 -6.19
N SER A 116 -8.91 -18.15 -6.40
CA SER A 116 -8.46 -19.22 -5.51
C SER A 116 -7.04 -19.71 -5.84
N ASP A 117 -6.41 -19.16 -6.89
CA ASP A 117 -5.04 -19.49 -7.27
C ASP A 117 -4.05 -18.91 -6.26
N LYS A 118 -3.57 -19.76 -5.35
CA LYS A 118 -2.59 -19.41 -4.32
C LYS A 118 -1.25 -18.96 -4.90
N ASP A 119 -0.96 -19.35 -6.15
CA ASP A 119 0.29 -19.00 -6.80
C ASP A 119 0.15 -17.74 -7.66
N TYR A 120 -1.02 -17.09 -7.71
CA TYR A 120 -1.28 -15.93 -8.56
C TYR A 120 -0.23 -14.82 -8.35
N CYS A 121 -0.03 -14.40 -7.10
CA CYS A 121 0.91 -13.32 -6.78
C CYS A 121 2.36 -13.74 -7.03
N SER A 122 2.70 -14.99 -6.76
CA SER A 122 4.02 -15.57 -7.04
C SER A 122 4.34 -15.62 -8.53
N LYS A 123 3.33 -15.87 -9.38
CA LYS A 123 3.47 -15.86 -10.85
C LYS A 123 3.57 -14.43 -11.39
N LEU A 124 2.83 -13.50 -10.79
CA LEU A 124 2.84 -12.09 -11.18
C LEU A 124 4.15 -11.39 -10.79
N PHE A 125 4.74 -11.77 -9.66
CA PHE A 125 6.01 -11.28 -9.14
C PHE A 125 6.98 -12.45 -8.91
N PRO A 126 7.60 -12.99 -9.99
CA PRO A 126 8.39 -14.23 -9.96
C PRO A 126 9.75 -14.14 -9.27
#